data_AF-A0A246J687-F1
#
_entry.id   AF-A0A246J687-F1
#
_cell.length_a   1.000
_cell.length_b   1.000
_cell.length_c   1.000
_cell.angle_alpha   90.00
_cell.angle_beta   90.00
_cell.angle_gamma   90.00
#
_symmetry.space_group_name_H-M   'P 1'
#
loop_
_entity.id
_entity.type
_entity.pdbx_description
1 polymer ?
#
loop_
_entity_poly.entity_id
_entity_poly.type
_entity_poly.pdbx_seq_one_letter_code
_entity_poly.pdbx_strand_id
1 'polypeptide(L)'
;MTDHLKPGEDLKLAAQRKGSFWGTLRAVAWSFFGVRKGSEYEKDVSQLNPLHVIAAGVIAAALFVLGLVLLVRWVVSSGAALS
;
A
#
# COMPACT_ATOMS: atom_id res chain seq x y z
N MET A 1 2.49 -20.70 -41.13
CA MET A 1 2.43 -19.23 -41.00
C MET A 1 3.08 -18.87 -39.68
N THR A 2 4.42 -18.93 -39.63
CA THR A 2 5.25 -18.71 -38.45
C THR A 2 5.97 -17.40 -38.67
N ASP A 3 5.60 -16.37 -37.92
CA ASP A 3 6.25 -15.07 -38.03
C ASP A 3 7.69 -15.19 -37.53
N HIS A 4 8.63 -14.98 -38.46
CA HIS A 4 10.05 -14.82 -38.21
C HIS A 4 10.30 -13.50 -37.47
N LEU A 5 10.10 -13.48 -36.15
CA LEU A 5 10.49 -12.37 -35.29
C LEU A 5 12.02 -12.35 -35.15
N LYS A 6 12.65 -11.22 -35.49
CA LYS A 6 14.09 -11.04 -35.32
C LYS A 6 14.41 -10.89 -33.82
N PRO A 7 15.50 -11.50 -33.30
CA PRO A 7 15.95 -11.28 -31.94
C PRO A 7 16.22 -9.78 -31.73
N GLY A 8 15.33 -9.12 -30.99
CA GLY A 8 15.35 -7.66 -30.77
C GLY A 8 14.00 -6.97 -30.97
N GLU A 9 13.10 -7.52 -31.78
CA GLU A 9 11.73 -7.01 -31.91
C GLU A 9 10.87 -7.33 -30.67
N ASP A 10 11.11 -8.47 -30.03
CA ASP A 10 10.45 -8.86 -28.77
C ASP A 10 10.74 -7.88 -27.62
N LEU A 11 11.96 -7.33 -27.58
CA LEU A 11 12.37 -6.33 -26.58
C LEU A 11 11.67 -4.99 -26.83
N LYS A 12 11.49 -4.61 -28.10
CA LYS A 12 10.72 -3.41 -28.48
C LYS A 12 9.24 -3.56 -28.13
N LEU A 13 8.67 -4.75 -28.31
CA LEU A 13 7.28 -5.07 -27.93
C LEU A 13 7.11 -5.08 -26.40
N ALA A 14 8.09 -5.60 -25.66
CA ALA A 14 8.10 -5.55 -24.20
C ALA A 14 8.24 -4.11 -23.66
N ALA A 15 9.10 -3.28 -24.25
CA ALA A 15 9.26 -1.87 -23.90
C ALA A 15 8.04 -1.00 -24.26
N GLN A 16 7.26 -1.42 -25.27
CA GLN A 16 5.97 -0.79 -25.61
C GLN A 16 4.84 -1.12 -24.63
N ARG A 17 4.99 -2.12 -23.75
CA ARG A 17 4.12 -2.24 -22.57
C ARG A 17 4.47 -1.09 -21.64
N LYS A 18 3.86 0.07 -21.94
CA LYS A 18 3.85 1.29 -21.14
C LYS A 18 3.41 0.88 -19.74
N GLY A 19 4.39 0.55 -18.90
CA GLY A 19 4.21 0.29 -17.49
C GLY A 19 3.43 1.46 -16.97
N SER A 20 2.18 1.19 -16.58
CA SER A 20 1.24 2.23 -16.25
C SER A 20 1.82 3.01 -15.09
N PHE A 21 2.26 4.24 -15.33
CA PHE A 21 2.59 5.23 -14.31
C PHE A 21 1.46 5.32 -13.27
N TRP A 22 0.22 5.13 -13.73
CA TRP A 22 -0.98 4.96 -12.92
C TRP A 22 -0.96 3.71 -12.01
N GLY A 23 -0.35 2.61 -12.45
CA GLY A 23 -0.06 1.44 -11.62
C GLY A 23 0.98 1.71 -10.54
N THR A 24 2.02 2.50 -10.86
CA THR A 24 3.00 2.97 -9.87
C THR A 24 2.35 3.88 -8.83
N LEU A 25 1.50 4.83 -9.25
CA LEU A 25 0.78 5.72 -8.34
C LEU A 25 -0.22 4.95 -7.45
N ARG A 26 -0.95 3.99 -8.03
CA ARG A 26 -1.87 3.10 -7.31
C ARG A 26 -1.11 2.19 -6.33
N ALA A 27 0.08 1.71 -6.68
CA ALA A 27 0.95 0.96 -5.77
C ALA A 27 1.44 1.83 -4.60
N VAL A 28 1.86 3.06 -4.88
CA VAL A 28 2.31 4.02 -3.86
C VAL A 28 1.16 4.37 -2.90
N ALA A 29 -0.07 4.60 -3.39
CA ALA A 29 -1.22 4.92 -2.54
C ALA A 29 -1.67 3.76 -1.65
N TRP A 30 -1.62 2.52 -2.13
CA TRP A 30 -1.88 1.34 -1.30
C TRP A 30 -0.80 1.14 -0.23
N SER A 31 0.42 1.63 -0.47
CA SER A 31 1.46 1.74 0.57
C SER A 31 1.14 2.77 1.67
N PHE A 32 0.27 3.77 1.40
CA PHE A 32 -0.19 4.72 2.44
C PHE A 32 -1.32 4.16 3.30
N PHE A 33 -2.18 3.28 2.77
CA PHE A 33 -3.36 2.77 3.48
C PHE A 33 -3.17 1.39 4.15
N GLY A 34 -2.13 0.62 3.82
CA GLY A 34 -1.73 -0.56 4.61
C GLY A 34 -2.70 -1.76 4.60
N VAL A 35 -3.72 -1.79 3.75
CA VAL A 35 -4.75 -2.84 3.74
C VAL A 35 -4.55 -3.76 2.52
N ARG A 36 -3.66 -4.74 2.68
CA ARG A 36 -3.74 -6.13 2.15
C ARG A 36 -4.21 -6.37 0.69
N LYS A 37 -3.24 -6.71 -0.19
CA LYS A 37 -3.40 -7.72 -1.24
C LYS A 37 -2.59 -8.93 -0.76
N GLY A 38 -3.15 -10.02 -0.25
CA GLY A 38 -4.26 -10.76 -0.82
C GLY A 38 -3.82 -11.68 -1.97
N SER A 39 -2.52 -11.95 -2.16
CA SER A 39 -2.12 -12.93 -3.20
C SER A 39 -1.00 -13.92 -2.84
N GLU A 40 -0.34 -13.82 -1.69
CA GLU A 40 0.64 -14.84 -1.26
C GLU A 40 0.39 -15.33 0.19
N TYR A 41 -0.80 -15.05 0.72
CA TYR A 41 -1.26 -15.47 2.05
C TYR A 41 -1.94 -16.85 2.03
N GLU A 42 -1.51 -17.77 1.16
CA GLU A 42 -1.99 -19.16 1.18
C GLU A 42 -0.87 -20.20 1.27
N LYS A 43 0.40 -19.82 1.06
CA LYS A 43 1.51 -20.78 1.12
C LYS A 43 2.22 -20.85 2.48
N ASP A 44 2.16 -19.80 3.30
CA ASP A 44 2.84 -19.74 4.62
C ASP A 44 1.89 -19.56 5.84
N VAL A 45 0.57 -19.65 5.64
CA VAL A 45 -0.43 -19.48 6.73
C VAL A 45 -0.49 -20.66 7.70
N SER A 46 0.15 -21.77 7.33
CA SER A 46 0.18 -23.00 8.12
C SER A 46 1.26 -23.03 9.21
N GLN A 47 2.20 -22.07 9.26
CA GLN A 47 3.30 -22.12 10.24
C GLN A 47 3.40 -20.93 11.21
N LEU A 48 2.80 -19.75 10.97
CA LEU A 48 2.83 -18.62 11.93
C LEU A 48 1.49 -17.84 11.98
N ASN A 49 0.98 -17.66 13.20
CA ASN A 49 -0.41 -17.26 13.49
C ASN A 49 -0.84 -15.91 12.83
N PRO A 50 -1.92 -15.89 12.02
CA PRO A 50 -2.48 -14.69 11.35
C PRO A 50 -2.97 -13.61 12.32
N LEU A 51 -3.07 -13.96 13.60
CA LEU A 51 -3.46 -13.10 14.71
C LEU A 51 -2.53 -11.89 14.88
N HIS A 52 -1.23 -12.05 14.63
CA HIS A 52 -0.23 -10.99 14.87
C HIS A 52 -0.38 -9.82 13.89
N VAL A 53 -0.74 -10.11 12.64
CA VAL A 53 -0.95 -9.09 11.60
C VAL A 53 -2.20 -8.25 11.90
N ILE A 54 -3.26 -8.90 12.39
CA ILE A 54 -4.49 -8.23 12.80
C ILE A 54 -4.23 -7.36 14.03
N ALA A 55 -3.51 -7.87 15.03
CA ALA A 55 -3.14 -7.11 16.22
C ALA A 55 -2.28 -5.87 15.87
N ALA A 56 -1.27 -6.03 15.01
CA ALA A 56 -0.42 -4.93 14.56
C ALA A 56 -1.22 -3.85 13.81
N GLY A 57 -2.14 -4.25 12.91
CA GLY A 57 -3.01 -3.31 12.20
C GLY A 57 -3.94 -2.54 13.13
N VAL A 58 -4.52 -3.20 14.14
CA VAL A 58 -5.39 -2.57 15.15
C VAL A 58 -4.60 -1.60 16.02
N ILE A 59 -3.39 -1.97 16.46
CA ILE A 59 -2.51 -1.09 17.24
C ILE A 59 -2.12 0.15 16.43
N ALA A 60 -1.73 -0.02 15.16
CA ALA A 60 -1.38 1.10 14.29
C ALA A 60 -2.57 2.06 14.07
N ALA A 61 -3.76 1.52 13.84
CA ALA A 61 -4.98 2.32 13.71
C ALA A 61 -5.31 3.08 15.01
N ALA A 62 -5.19 2.41 16.17
CA ALA A 62 -5.42 3.03 17.46
C ALA A 62 -4.44 4.18 17.73
N LEU A 63 -3.14 3.98 17.44
CA LEU A 63 -2.12 5.02 17.57
C LEU A 63 -2.36 6.20 16.63
N PHE A 64 -2.79 5.94 15.39
CA PHE A 64 -3.14 7.00 14.44
C PHE A 64 -4.29 7.87 14.96
N VAL A 65 -5.37 7.25 15.43
CA VAL A 65 -6.51 7.96 16.01
C VAL A 65 -6.10 8.74 17.26
N LEU A 66 -5.33 8.14 18.16
CA LEU A 66 -4.81 8.82 19.36
C LEU A 66 -3.96 10.04 19.00
N GLY A 67 -3.08 9.91 18.00
CA GLY A 67 -2.27 11.01 17.50
C GLY A 67 -3.12 12.17 16.99
N LEU A 68 -4.16 11.88 16.20
CA LEU A 68 -5.10 12.90 15.72
C LEU A 68 -5.87 13.57 16.87
N VAL A 69 -6.33 12.79 17.85
CA VAL A 69 -7.03 13.33 19.02
C VAL A 69 -6.12 14.23 19.85
N LEU A 70 -4.88 13.83 20.09
CA LEU A 70 -3.90 14.65 20.80
C LEU A 70 -3.58 15.93 20.04
N LEU A 71 -3.43 15.84 18.71
CA LEU A 71 -3.22 17.00 17.85
C LEU A 71 -4.40 17.97 17.94
N VAL A 72 -5.63 17.49 17.86
CA VAL A 72 -6.84 18.33 17.99
C VAL A 72 -6.93 18.96 19.37
N ARG A 73 -6.70 18.18 20.43
CA ARG A 73 -6.70 18.69 21.80
C ARG A 73 -5.63 19.77 22.00
N TRP A 74 -4.46 19.58 21.41
CA TRP A 74 -3.40 20.58 21.41
C TRP A 74 -3.87 21.85 20.70
N VAL A 75 -4.37 21.77 19.47
CA VAL A 75 -4.89 22.93 18.71
C VAL A 75 -5.98 23.70 19.48
N VAL A 76 -6.94 22.99 20.08
CA VAL A 76 -8.01 23.60 20.88
C VAL A 76 -7.47 24.26 22.15
N SER A 77 -6.53 23.61 22.84
CA SER A 77 -5.91 24.15 24.06
C SER A 77 -4.91 25.27 23.79
N SER A 78 -4.28 25.31 22.62
CA SER A 78 -3.24 26.27 22.25
C SER A 78 -3.77 27.64 21.81
N GLY A 79 -5.10 27.82 21.70
CA GLY A 79 -5.70 29.13 21.43
C GLY A 79 -6.46 29.28 20.11
N ALA A 80 -6.65 28.22 19.31
CA ALA A 80 -7.55 28.29 18.14
C ALA A 80 -9.04 28.38 18.52
N ALA A 81 -9.39 28.11 19.79
CA ALA A 81 -10.73 28.31 20.33
C ALA A 81 -10.93 29.68 21.01
N LEU A 82 -9.90 30.53 21.03
CA LEU A 82 -9.90 31.83 21.72
C LEU A 82 -9.45 33.01 20.84
N SER A 83 -9.30 32.81 19.53
CA SER A 83 -9.09 33.87 18.53
C SER A 83 -10.33 34.11 17.69
#